data_AF-A0A3B9PJY4-F1
#
_entry.id   AF-A0A3B9PJY4-F1
#
_cell.length_a   1.000
_cell.length_b   1.000
_cell.length_c   1.000
_cell.angle_alpha   90.00
_cell.angle_beta   90.00
_cell.angle_gamma   90.00
#
_symmetry.space_group_name_H-M   'P 1'
#
loop_
_entity.id
_entity.type
_entity.pdbx_description
1 polymer ?
#
loop_
_entity_poly.entity_id
_entity_poly.type
_entity_poly.pdbx_seq_one_letter_code
_entity_poly.pdbx_strand_id
1 'polypeptide(L)' 'MNTLNADPAELQKFSDLAHRWWDPASEFKPLHEINPLRLGWIDGKAALSGKKVLDVGCGGGILAEGMAGLGA' A
#
# COMPACT_ATOMS: atom_id res chain seq x y z
N MET A 1 12.37 25.16 13.97
CA MET A 1 10.98 24.71 13.76
C MET A 1 11.05 23.53 12.82
N ASN A 2 10.50 22.37 13.23
CA ASN A 2 10.47 21.20 12.36
C ASN A 2 9.31 21.39 11.39
N THR A 3 9.60 21.64 10.11
CA THR A 3 8.58 21.73 9.08
C THR A 3 8.01 20.34 8.86
N LEU A 4 6.70 20.19 9.03
CA LEU A 4 6.01 18.94 8.72
C LEU A 4 6.13 18.68 7.21
N ASN A 5 6.81 17.60 6.81
CA ASN A 5 6.88 17.17 5.41
C ASN A 5 5.67 16.30 5.06
N ALA A 6 4.48 16.85 5.24
CA ALA A 6 3.21 16.22 4.90
C ALA A 6 2.17 17.30 4.62
N ASP A 7 1.22 17.00 3.75
CA ASP A 7 0.04 17.83 3.53
C ASP A 7 -1.11 17.34 4.43
N PRO A 8 -1.54 18.14 5.43
CA PRO A 8 -2.64 17.75 6.31
C PRO A 8 -3.96 17.48 5.59
N ALA A 9 -4.23 18.17 4.47
CA ALA A 9 -5.48 18.01 3.74
C ALA A 9 -5.55 16.64 3.05
N GLU A 10 -4.45 16.18 2.45
CA GLU A 10 -4.39 14.86 1.85
C GLU A 10 -4.44 13.76 2.91
N LEU A 11 -3.79 13.93 4.07
CA LEU A 11 -3.91 12.99 5.19
C LEU A 11 -5.36 12.83 5.65
N GLN A 12 -6.10 13.94 5.80
CA GLN A 12 -7.50 13.90 6.22
C GLN A 12 -8.37 13.18 5.20
N LYS A 13 -8.23 13.53 3.91
CA LYS A 13 -8.98 12.90 2.82
C LYS A 13 -8.85 11.38 2.79
N PHE A 14 -7.64 10.83 2.98
CA PHE A 14 -7.45 9.37 3.04
C PHE A 14 -7.92 8.77 4.37
N SER A 15 -7.83 9.52 5.47
CA SER A 15 -8.37 9.09 6.77
C SER A 15 -9.89 8.92 6.73
N ASP A 16 -10.60 9.83 6.08
CA ASP A 16 -12.06 9.76 5.93
C ASP A 16 -12.51 8.52 5.15
N LEU A 17 -11.69 8.06 4.20
CA LEU A 17 -11.94 6.89 3.38
C LEU A 17 -11.38 5.58 3.97
N ALA A 18 -10.66 5.64 5.10
CA ALA A 18 -9.85 4.52 5.58
C ALA A 18 -10.64 3.22 5.83
N HIS A 19 -11.88 3.34 6.30
CA HIS A 19 -12.78 2.21 6.57
C HIS A 19 -13.19 1.43 5.31
N ARG A 20 -12.93 1.98 4.12
CA ARG A 20 -13.29 1.37 2.82
C ARG A 20 -12.12 0.71 2.12
N TRP A 21 -10.91 0.75 2.69
CA TRP A 21 -9.68 0.34 1.99
C TRP A 21 -9.73 -1.06 1.41
N TRP A 22 -10.38 -1.99 2.11
CA TRP A 22 -10.47 -3.40 1.74
C TRP A 22 -11.79 -3.79 1.06
N ASP A 23 -12.67 -2.83 0.79
CA ASP A 23 -13.84 -3.06 -0.06
C ASP A 23 -13.38 -3.07 -1.54
N PRO A 24 -13.46 -4.21 -2.26
CA PRO A 24 -13.02 -4.32 -3.65
C PRO A 24 -13.85 -3.51 -4.64
N ALA A 25 -15.00 -2.97 -4.22
CA ALA A 25 -15.86 -2.10 -5.02
C ALA A 25 -15.77 -0.61 -4.63
N SER A 26 -14.88 -0.26 -3.69
CA SER A 26 -14.68 1.12 -3.23
C SER A 26 -13.90 2.00 -4.22
N GLU A 27 -13.63 3.23 -3.78
CA GLU A 27 -12.71 4.17 -4.41
C GLU A 27 -11.29 3.58 -4.58
N PHE A 28 -10.93 2.55 -3.80
CA PHE A 28 -9.66 1.85 -3.87
C PHE A 28 -9.69 0.60 -4.76
N LYS A 29 -10.81 0.29 -5.42
CA LYS A 29 -10.92 -0.82 -6.39
C LYS A 29 -9.72 -0.91 -7.36
N PRO A 30 -9.25 0.19 -7.98
CA PRO A 30 -8.08 0.11 -8.86
C PRO A 30 -6.81 -0.40 -8.17
N LEU A 31 -6.62 -0.13 -6.87
CA LEU A 31 -5.48 -0.65 -6.09
C LEU A 31 -5.57 -2.16 -5.88
N HIS A 32 -6.78 -2.70 -5.70
CA HIS A 32 -7.01 -4.14 -5.62
C HIS A 32 -6.73 -4.82 -6.96
N GLU A 33 -7.27 -4.28 -8.04
CA GLU A 33 -7.10 -4.84 -9.39
C GLU A 33 -5.65 -4.80 -9.87
N ILE A 34 -4.91 -3.73 -9.57
CA ILE A 34 -3.49 -3.62 -9.97
C ILE A 34 -2.57 -4.44 -9.06
N ASN A 35 -2.99 -4.82 -7.84
CA ASN A 35 -2.11 -5.40 -6.84
C ASN A 35 -1.38 -6.67 -7.32
N PRO A 36 -2.06 -7.67 -7.92
CA PRO A 36 -1.39 -8.89 -8.37
C PRO A 36 -0.27 -8.60 -9.39
N LEU A 37 -0.50 -7.65 -10.31
CA LEU A 37 0.46 -7.28 -11.35
C LEU A 37 1.70 -6.59 -10.75
N ARG A 38 1.50 -5.57 -9.92
CA ARG A 38 2.64 -4.85 -9.31
C ARG A 38 3.38 -5.72 -8.30
N LEU A 39 2.68 -6.56 -7.53
CA LEU A 39 3.29 -7.48 -6.59
C LEU A 39 4.20 -8.48 -7.32
N GLY A 40 3.70 -9.10 -8.39
CA GLY A 40 4.50 -10.00 -9.23
C GLY A 40 5.67 -9.31 -9.91
N TRP A 41 5.50 -8.05 -10.35
CA TRP A 41 6.62 -7.27 -10.90
C TRP A 41 7.71 -6.98 -9.85
N ILE A 42 7.31 -6.56 -8.64
CA ILE A 42 8.26 -6.28 -7.54
C ILE A 42 9.00 -7.56 -7.16
N ASP A 43 8.28 -8.68 -6.99
CA ASP A 43 8.90 -9.96 -6.63
C ASP A 43 9.85 -10.45 -7.73
N GLY A 44 9.46 -10.34 -9.00
CA GLY A 44 10.32 -10.68 -10.13
C GLY A 44 11.60 -9.82 -10.23
N LYS A 45 11.63 -8.64 -9.61
CA LYS A 45 12.82 -7.76 -9.57
C LYS A 45 13.65 -7.94 -8.30
N ALA A 46 12.99 -8.16 -7.17
CA ALA A 46 13.63 -8.10 -5.87
C ALA A 46 13.78 -9.48 -5.19
N ALA A 47 13.01 -10.50 -5.58
CA ALA A 47 12.86 -11.77 -4.88
C ALA A 47 12.55 -11.53 -3.39
N LEU A 48 11.27 -11.30 -3.08
CA LEU A 48 10.83 -10.76 -1.79
C LEU A 48 11.05 -11.71 -0.62
N SER A 49 11.00 -13.03 -0.84
CA SER A 49 11.16 -14.03 0.22
C SER A 49 12.43 -13.80 1.07
N GLY A 50 12.24 -13.65 2.38
CA GLY A 50 13.28 -13.44 3.38
C GLY A 50 13.82 -12.01 3.46
N LYS A 51 13.20 -11.05 2.77
CA LYS A 51 13.66 -9.66 2.73
C LYS A 51 12.85 -8.75 3.63
N LYS A 52 13.55 -7.99 4.48
CA LYS A 52 12.93 -6.85 5.16
C LYS A 52 12.55 -5.76 4.15
N VAL A 53 11.26 -5.45 4.06
CA VAL A 53 10.69 -4.47 3.13
C VAL A 53 10.02 -3.33 3.88
N LEU A 54 10.10 -2.12 3.32
CA LEU A 54 9.38 -0.93 3.77
C LEU A 54 8.44 -0.45 2.66
N ASP A 55 7.14 -0.39 2.94
CA ASP A 55 6.13 0.19 2.05
C ASP A 55 5.78 1.61 2.52
N VAL A 56 6.38 2.64 1.90
CA VAL A 56 6.20 4.04 2.29
C VAL A 56 4.88 4.56 1.74
N GLY A 57 3.99 5.01 2.63
CA GLY A 57 2.63 5.38 2.24
C GLY A 57 1.72 4.17 2.02
N CYS A 58 1.95 3.09 2.78
CA CYS A 58 1.20 1.83 2.68
C CYS A 58 -0.32 1.98 2.82
N GLY A 59 -0.78 3.01 3.53
CA GLY A 59 -2.20 3.24 3.80
C GLY A 59 -2.83 2.01 4.47
N GLY A 60 -3.93 1.51 3.92
CA GLY A 60 -4.59 0.29 4.39
C GLY A 60 -3.88 -1.02 4.05
N GLY A 61 -2.67 -1.00 3.49
CA GLY A 61 -1.77 -2.16 3.50
C GLY A 61 -1.94 -3.17 2.37
N ILE A 62 -2.72 -2.86 1.31
CA ILE A 62 -2.97 -3.80 0.19
C ILE A 62 -1.67 -4.38 -0.40
N LEU A 63 -0.65 -3.54 -0.61
CA LEU A 63 0.64 -4.01 -1.15
C LEU A 63 1.51 -4.63 -0.05
N ALA A 64 1.63 -3.98 1.10
CA ALA A 64 2.39 -4.48 2.25
C ALA A 64 1.98 -5.90 2.66
N GLU A 65 0.68 -6.18 2.79
CA GLU A 65 0.17 -7.52 3.08
C GLU A 65 0.47 -8.51 1.95
N GLY A 66 0.37 -8.08 0.69
CA GLY A 66 0.75 -8.90 -0.46
C GLY A 66 2.23 -9.30 -0.42
N MET A 67 3.12 -8.37 -0.11
CA MET A 67 4.56 -8.64 0.01
C MET A 67 4.87 -9.55 1.20
N ALA A 68 4.22 -9.33 2.34
CA ALA A 68 4.33 -10.22 3.50
C ALA A 68 3.84 -11.64 3.18
N GLY A 69 2.78 -11.78 2.37
CA GLY A 69 2.29 -13.07 1.88
C GLY A 69 3.28 -13.83 0.98
N LEU A 70 4.21 -13.12 0.34
CA LEU A 70 5.34 -13.71 -0.40
C LEU A 70 6.58 -13.99 0.47
N GLY A 71 6.47 -13.78 1.79
CA GLY A 71 7.52 -14.08 2.75
C GLY A 71 8.58 -13.00 2.89
N ALA A 72 8.30 -11.76 2.50
CA ALA A 72 9.12 -10.60 2.86
C ALA A 72 9.21 -10.45 4.40
#